data_AF-A0A327YX22-F1
#
_entry.id   AF-A0A327YX22-F1
#
_cell.length_a   1.000
_cell.length_b   1.000
_cell.length_c   1.000
_cell.angle_alpha   90.00
_cell.angle_beta   90.00
_cell.angle_gamma   90.00
#
_symmetry.space_group_name_H-M   'P 1'
#
loop_
_entity.id
_entity.type
_entity.pdbx_description
1 polymer ?
#
loop_
_entity_poly.entity_id
_entity_poly.type
_entity_poly.pdbx_seq_one_letter_code
_entity_poly.pdbx_strand_id
1 'polypeptide(L)'
;MKTADGTRSGTGVVIGSPTADYRNSSGYILSGPEYLTMFNGQTGAAMSTVNYTPARGTVSSWGDSYGNRVDRFLAGTAYLDPSRAGLEEFKVDEDGTSADTRLLTAGDVHSNNGTKATPALSADLFGDWREEVIWPTTNNTALRVYSTPILTDRKVVSLMHDPQYREAIAWQNTAYNQPPHPSFAIQ
;
A
#
# COMPACT_ATOMS: atom_id res chain seq x y z
N MET A 1 -0.48 -9.92 -2.81
CA MET A 1 0.43 -9.09 -1.99
C MET A 1 1.84 -9.69 -1.95
N LYS A 2 2.89 -8.85 -2.01
CA LYS A 2 4.29 -9.30 -1.80
C LYS A 2 4.48 -9.72 -0.34
N THR A 3 5.07 -10.88 -0.11
CA THR A 3 5.37 -11.43 1.23
C THR A 3 6.76 -12.05 1.23
N ALA A 4 7.36 -12.21 2.40
CA ALA A 4 8.64 -12.89 2.59
C ALA A 4 8.56 -13.86 3.77
N ASP A 5 9.62 -14.63 4.00
CA ASP A 5 9.74 -15.46 5.20
C ASP A 5 9.44 -14.64 6.47
N GLY A 6 8.64 -15.22 7.36
CA GLY A 6 8.24 -14.59 8.62
C GLY A 6 6.98 -13.72 8.52
N THR A 7 6.46 -13.48 7.31
CA THR A 7 5.16 -12.79 7.14
C THR A 7 4.05 -13.59 7.81
N ARG A 8 3.20 -12.92 8.60
CA ARG A 8 2.04 -13.55 9.25
C ARG A 8 0.74 -13.09 8.59
N SER A 9 -0.08 -14.06 8.21
CA SER A 9 -1.45 -13.83 7.75
C SER A 9 -2.34 -13.28 8.89
N GLY A 10 -3.53 -12.78 8.56
CA GLY A 10 -4.51 -12.31 9.56
C GLY A 10 -4.99 -13.42 10.51
N THR A 11 -4.83 -14.69 10.11
CA THR A 11 -5.10 -15.86 10.96
C THR A 11 -3.90 -16.32 11.81
N GLY A 12 -2.76 -15.63 11.71
CA GLY A 12 -1.53 -15.95 12.44
C GLY A 12 -0.63 -17.00 11.77
N VAL A 13 -1.07 -17.62 10.67
CA VAL A 13 -0.23 -18.55 9.88
C VAL A 13 0.99 -17.80 9.33
N VAL A 14 2.18 -18.36 9.56
CA VAL A 14 3.45 -17.85 9.03
C VAL A 14 3.68 -18.35 7.60
N ILE A 15 4.09 -17.45 6.73
CA ILE A 15 4.54 -17.75 5.36
C ILE A 15 6.06 -17.97 5.41
N GLY A 16 6.51 -19.12 4.92
CA GLY A 16 7.92 -19.48 4.89
C GLY A 16 8.53 -19.71 6.28
N SER A 17 9.79 -19.30 6.46
CA SER A 17 10.52 -19.51 7.72
C SER A 17 10.21 -18.44 8.79
N PRO A 18 9.72 -18.80 9.99
CA PRO A 18 9.44 -17.82 11.06
C PRO A 18 10.68 -17.18 11.69
N THR A 19 11.86 -17.75 11.47
CA THR A 19 13.12 -17.34 12.11
C THR A 19 14.11 -16.71 11.13
N ALA A 20 13.76 -16.61 9.86
CA ALA A 20 14.64 -15.98 8.88
C ALA A 20 14.61 -14.45 9.04
N ASP A 21 15.79 -13.84 8.97
CA ASP A 21 15.95 -12.39 8.90
C ASP A 21 16.90 -12.05 7.75
N TYR A 22 16.33 -11.50 6.68
CA TYR A 22 17.04 -11.13 5.47
C TYR A 22 17.33 -9.62 5.39
N ARG A 23 16.99 -8.86 6.43
CA ARG A 23 17.21 -7.42 6.46
C ARG A 23 18.70 -7.13 6.57
N ASN A 24 19.21 -6.26 5.72
CA ASN A 24 20.56 -5.73 5.89
C ASN A 24 20.58 -4.62 6.97
N SER A 25 21.76 -4.06 7.24
CA SER A 25 21.94 -2.98 8.23
C SER A 25 21.16 -1.70 7.93
N SER A 26 20.67 -1.52 6.70
CA SER A 26 19.81 -0.41 6.28
C SER A 26 18.33 -0.78 6.22
N GLY A 27 17.96 -2.02 6.58
CA GLY A 27 16.58 -2.51 6.60
C GLY A 27 16.07 -3.09 5.28
N TYR A 28 16.87 -3.13 4.22
CA TYR A 28 16.46 -3.70 2.93
C TYR A 28 16.54 -5.23 2.92
N ILE A 29 15.63 -5.88 2.19
CA ILE A 29 15.61 -7.33 2.00
C ILE A 29 16.16 -7.64 0.60
N LEU A 30 17.49 -7.80 0.52
CA LEU A 30 18.20 -8.03 -0.75
C LEU A 30 18.63 -9.49 -0.96
N SER A 31 18.34 -10.37 0.01
CA SER A 31 18.53 -11.82 -0.06
C SER A 31 17.25 -12.56 0.39
N GLY A 32 17.27 -13.89 0.34
CA GLY A 32 16.13 -14.72 0.74
C GLY A 32 15.01 -14.85 -0.30
N PRO A 33 14.07 -15.79 -0.08
CA PRO A 33 12.92 -16.01 -0.94
C PRO A 33 11.88 -14.90 -0.80
N GLU A 34 11.24 -14.56 -1.92
CA GLU A 34 10.12 -13.63 -1.99
C GLU A 34 8.92 -14.35 -2.59
N TYR A 35 7.73 -14.04 -2.07
CA TYR A 35 6.50 -14.72 -2.47
C TYR A 35 5.42 -13.71 -2.87
N LEU A 36 4.56 -14.12 -3.80
CA LEU A 36 3.28 -13.49 -4.04
C LEU A 36 2.22 -14.32 -3.31
N THR A 37 1.61 -13.73 -2.27
CA THR A 37 0.55 -14.37 -1.50
C THR A 37 -0.79 -13.69 -1.75
N MET A 38 -1.80 -14.49 -2.06
CA MET A 38 -3.20 -14.09 -2.10
C MET A 38 -3.83 -14.33 -0.73
N PHE A 39 -4.49 -13.32 -0.19
CA PHE A 39 -5.17 -13.40 1.10
C PHE A 39 -6.67 -13.29 0.90
N ASN A 40 -7.43 -14.02 1.73
CA ASN A 40 -8.86 -13.83 1.82
C ASN A 40 -9.13 -12.46 2.47
N GLY A 41 -9.82 -11.58 1.76
CA GLY A 41 -10.06 -10.21 2.22
C GLY A 41 -10.90 -10.09 3.50
N GLN A 42 -11.71 -11.10 3.82
CA GLN A 42 -12.58 -11.11 5.01
C GLN A 42 -11.88 -11.71 6.24
N THR A 43 -11.15 -12.81 6.07
CA THR A 43 -10.53 -13.54 7.19
C THR A 43 -9.04 -13.24 7.36
N GLY A 44 -8.41 -12.64 6.36
CA GLY A 44 -6.96 -12.47 6.30
C GLY A 44 -6.19 -13.78 6.15
N ALA A 45 -6.87 -14.91 5.90
CA ALA A 45 -6.22 -16.20 5.69
C ALA A 45 -5.40 -16.20 4.39
N ALA A 46 -4.19 -16.74 4.40
CA ALA A 46 -3.44 -16.99 3.18
C ALA A 46 -4.15 -18.08 2.36
N MET A 47 -4.54 -17.75 1.12
CA MET A 47 -5.26 -18.66 0.22
C MET A 47 -4.32 -19.39 -0.72
N SER A 48 -3.30 -18.69 -1.23
CA SER A 48 -2.29 -19.26 -2.11
C SER A 48 -1.02 -18.44 -2.02
N THR A 49 0.12 -19.13 -2.03
CA THR A 49 1.44 -18.52 -2.02
C THR A 49 2.26 -19.16 -3.13
N VAL A 50 2.83 -18.33 -4.00
CA VAL A 50 3.76 -18.74 -5.05
C VAL A 50 5.03 -17.93 -4.96
N ASN A 51 6.11 -18.39 -5.61
CA ASN A 51 7.32 -17.59 -5.74
C ASN A 51 7.01 -16.27 -6.45
N TYR A 52 7.58 -15.17 -5.96
CA TYR A 52 7.39 -13.87 -6.57
C TYR A 52 8.04 -13.84 -7.95
N THR A 53 7.26 -13.47 -8.97
CA THR A 53 7.71 -13.33 -10.35
C THR A 53 7.39 -11.92 -10.85
N PRO A 54 8.35 -11.19 -11.45
CA PRO A 54 9.73 -11.59 -11.70
C PRO A 54 10.55 -11.74 -10.41
N ALA A 55 11.48 -12.70 -10.39
CA ALA A 55 12.42 -12.83 -9.27
C ALA A 55 13.33 -11.61 -9.17
N ARG A 56 13.80 -11.31 -7.95
CA ARG A 56 14.66 -10.15 -7.64
C ARG A 56 15.80 -9.92 -8.65
N GLY A 57 16.48 -10.98 -9.06
CA GLY A 57 17.63 -10.89 -9.96
C GLY A 57 18.80 -10.09 -9.37
N THR A 58 19.58 -9.44 -10.23
CA THR A 58 20.70 -8.60 -9.82
C THR A 58 20.22 -7.21 -9.39
N VAL A 59 20.60 -6.76 -8.20
CA VAL A 59 20.18 -5.47 -7.62
C VAL A 59 20.36 -4.30 -8.59
N SER A 60 21.54 -4.18 -9.21
CA SER A 60 21.87 -3.07 -10.13
C SER A 60 21.01 -3.00 -11.39
N SER A 61 20.39 -4.11 -11.82
CA SER A 61 19.50 -4.14 -12.99
C SER A 61 18.25 -3.29 -12.80
N TRP A 62 17.91 -2.94 -11.55
CA TRP A 62 16.76 -2.10 -11.22
C TRP A 62 17.07 -0.60 -11.23
N GLY A 63 18.29 -0.19 -11.57
CA GLY A 63 18.67 1.22 -11.71
C GLY A 63 19.34 1.86 -10.49
N ASP A 64 19.60 1.09 -9.42
CA ASP A 64 20.57 1.42 -8.37
C ASP A 64 21.24 0.15 -7.84
N SER A 65 22.42 0.32 -7.24
CA SER A 65 23.21 -0.79 -6.70
C SER A 65 23.05 -0.99 -5.19
N TYR A 66 22.27 -0.16 -4.50
CA TYR A 66 22.14 -0.20 -3.04
C TYR A 66 20.83 -0.80 -2.54
N GLY A 67 19.90 -1.14 -3.44
CA GLY A 67 18.76 -1.99 -3.16
C GLY A 67 17.41 -1.29 -3.14
N ASN A 68 17.38 0.04 -3.23
CA ASN A 68 16.15 0.79 -2.98
C ASN A 68 15.06 0.53 -4.02
N ARG A 69 15.39 0.33 -5.31
CA ARG A 69 14.37 0.00 -6.32
C ARG A 69 13.96 -1.47 -6.31
N VAL A 70 14.93 -2.38 -6.22
CA VAL A 70 14.70 -3.82 -6.27
C VAL A 70 13.99 -4.38 -5.03
N ASP A 71 14.12 -3.74 -3.87
CA ASP A 71 13.37 -4.12 -2.66
C ASP A 71 11.89 -3.70 -2.77
N ARG A 72 11.60 -2.72 -3.63
CA ARG A 72 10.39 -1.88 -3.66
C ARG A 72 9.67 -1.95 -5.01
N PHE A 73 9.34 -3.13 -5.52
CA PHE A 73 8.50 -3.26 -6.71
C PHE A 73 7.10 -3.79 -6.37
N LEU A 74 6.08 -3.22 -7.01
CA LEU A 74 4.68 -3.58 -6.82
C LEU A 74 4.33 -4.80 -7.68
N ALA A 75 3.47 -5.67 -7.15
CA ALA A 75 2.74 -6.66 -7.95
C ALA A 75 1.25 -6.35 -7.85
N GLY A 76 0.60 -6.18 -8.99
CA GLY A 76 -0.86 -6.19 -9.10
C GLY A 76 -1.37 -7.62 -9.22
N THR A 77 -2.39 -7.99 -8.44
CA THR A 77 -3.12 -9.25 -8.62
C THR A 77 -4.48 -8.91 -9.22
N ALA A 78 -4.73 -9.30 -10.47
CA ALA A 78 -6.01 -9.06 -11.11
C ALA A 78 -6.92 -10.29 -10.99
N TYR A 79 -8.13 -10.10 -10.47
CA TYR A 79 -9.20 -11.07 -10.61
C TYR A 79 -9.90 -10.83 -11.96
N LEU A 80 -9.57 -11.64 -12.95
CA LEU A 80 -10.16 -11.57 -14.28
C LEU A 80 -11.29 -12.59 -14.37
N ASP A 81 -12.54 -12.12 -14.38
CA ASP A 81 -13.71 -12.94 -14.64
C ASP A 81 -13.89 -13.10 -16.17
N PRO A 82 -13.65 -14.29 -16.74
CA PRO A 82 -13.75 -14.50 -18.19
C PRO A 82 -15.19 -14.40 -18.71
N SER A 83 -16.21 -14.34 -17.84
CA SER A 83 -17.61 -14.17 -18.23
C SER A 83 -18.03 -12.69 -18.39
N ARG A 84 -17.18 -11.74 -17.97
CA ARG A 84 -17.40 -10.30 -18.15
C ARG A 84 -16.63 -9.79 -19.37
N ALA A 85 -17.33 -9.56 -20.48
CA ALA A 85 -16.76 -8.94 -21.66
C ALA A 85 -16.46 -7.44 -21.41
N GLY A 86 -15.25 -6.97 -21.75
CA GLY A 86 -14.91 -5.54 -21.74
C GLY A 86 -13.53 -5.15 -21.17
N LEU A 87 -12.47 -5.94 -21.40
CA LEU A 87 -11.12 -5.52 -21.03
C LEU A 87 -10.59 -4.49 -22.03
N GLU A 88 -10.82 -3.20 -21.77
CA GLU A 88 -10.15 -2.10 -22.45
C GLU A 88 -8.88 -1.67 -21.70
N GLU A 89 -7.95 -1.12 -22.48
CA GLU A 89 -6.63 -0.64 -22.08
C GLU A 89 -6.69 0.33 -20.88
N PHE A 90 -5.99 0.00 -19.79
CA PHE A 90 -5.85 0.87 -18.60
C PHE A 90 -4.90 2.03 -18.92
N LYS A 91 -5.46 3.20 -19.25
CA LYS A 91 -4.69 4.45 -19.37
C LYS A 91 -4.61 5.13 -18.01
N VAL A 92 -3.39 5.33 -17.54
CA VAL A 92 -3.10 6.18 -16.38
C VAL A 92 -3.06 7.61 -16.89
N ASP A 93 -4.10 8.39 -16.60
CA ASP A 93 -4.08 9.82 -16.78
C ASP A 93 -3.31 10.44 -15.59
N GLU A 94 -2.16 11.08 -15.85
CA GLU A 94 -1.48 11.91 -14.86
C GLU A 94 -2.15 13.28 -14.78
N ASP A 95 -2.48 13.69 -13.57
CA ASP A 95 -3.44 14.73 -13.21
C ASP A 95 -3.17 16.14 -13.78
N GLY A 96 -4.28 16.85 -14.00
CA GLY A 96 -4.33 18.26 -14.38
C GLY A 96 -3.96 19.21 -13.24
N THR A 97 -3.38 20.35 -13.61
CA THR A 97 -3.01 21.45 -12.73
C THR A 97 -4.23 22.19 -12.18
N SER A 98 -4.41 22.21 -10.86
CA SER A 98 -5.24 23.19 -10.15
C SER A 98 -4.55 23.65 -8.87
N ALA A 99 -4.73 24.92 -8.50
CA ALA A 99 -4.04 25.55 -7.39
C ALA A 99 -4.35 24.87 -6.04
N ASP A 100 -3.30 24.47 -5.32
CA ASP A 100 -3.40 23.82 -4.01
C ASP A 100 -4.06 24.74 -2.97
N THR A 101 -5.28 24.40 -2.53
CA THR A 101 -5.86 24.97 -1.30
C THR A 101 -5.40 24.12 -0.12
N ARG A 102 -4.64 24.73 0.81
CA ARG A 102 -4.13 24.00 1.98
C ARG A 102 -5.26 23.71 2.98
N LEU A 103 -5.61 22.44 3.11
CA LEU A 103 -6.68 21.97 4.00
C LEU A 103 -6.19 21.62 5.42
N LEU A 104 -4.90 21.34 5.59
CA LEU A 104 -4.30 20.90 6.85
C LEU A 104 -2.88 21.46 7.01
N THR A 105 -2.56 21.91 8.23
CA THR A 105 -1.17 22.08 8.70
C THR A 105 -0.98 21.17 9.91
N ALA A 106 -0.31 20.05 9.73
CA ALA A 106 -0.09 19.09 10.81
C ALA A 106 1.14 19.48 11.64
N GLY A 107 0.94 19.77 12.94
CA GLY A 107 2.01 20.06 13.89
C GLY A 107 2.61 18.80 14.54
N ASP A 108 3.85 18.90 15.00
CA ASP A 108 4.67 17.84 15.65
C ASP A 108 4.64 16.46 15.01
N VAL A 109 4.55 16.42 13.69
CA VAL A 109 4.65 15.19 12.89
C VAL A 109 5.74 15.33 11.83
N HIS A 110 6.20 14.20 11.30
CA HIS A 110 7.09 14.17 10.14
C HIS A 110 6.56 13.23 9.05
N SER A 111 6.94 13.50 7.81
CA SER A 111 6.72 12.59 6.70
C SER A 111 7.76 11.47 6.67
N ASN A 112 7.44 10.37 5.99
CA ASN A 112 8.31 9.22 5.83
C ASN A 112 9.00 9.22 4.45
N ASN A 113 9.97 8.33 4.28
CA ASN A 113 10.59 8.03 2.98
C ASN A 113 11.35 9.21 2.32
N GLY A 114 11.90 10.12 3.12
CA GLY A 114 12.78 11.20 2.63
C GLY A 114 12.05 12.15 1.68
N THR A 115 12.60 12.36 0.48
CA THR A 115 12.00 13.25 -0.54
C THR A 115 10.64 12.76 -1.07
N LYS A 116 10.28 11.50 -0.84
CA LYS A 116 8.94 10.99 -1.16
C LYS A 116 7.87 11.54 -0.21
N ALA A 117 8.27 11.96 0.99
CA ALA A 117 7.43 12.66 1.95
C ALA A 117 6.03 12.04 2.17
N THR A 118 5.96 10.70 2.25
CA THR A 118 4.67 9.99 2.34
C THR A 118 4.13 10.00 3.79
N PRO A 119 2.82 9.87 4.00
CA PRO A 119 2.29 9.51 5.31
C PRO A 119 2.70 8.10 5.73
N ALA A 120 2.43 7.76 7.00
CA ALA A 120 2.45 6.36 7.43
C ALA A 120 1.30 5.58 6.78
N LEU A 121 0.12 6.20 6.67
CA LEU A 121 -1.05 5.67 5.99
C LEU A 121 -1.99 6.83 5.60
N SER A 122 -2.65 6.73 4.44
CA SER A 122 -3.84 7.50 4.09
C SER A 122 -4.97 6.52 3.77
N ALA A 123 -6.07 6.58 4.51
CA ALA A 123 -7.19 5.64 4.38
C ALA A 123 -8.47 6.18 5.04
N ASP A 124 -9.66 5.88 4.50
CA ASP A 124 -10.94 5.95 5.25
C ASP A 124 -10.93 4.83 6.30
N LEU A 125 -10.69 5.17 7.57
CA LEU A 125 -10.63 4.19 8.65
C LEU A 125 -11.87 4.26 9.54
N PHE A 126 -12.45 5.45 9.67
CA PHE A 126 -13.61 5.69 10.51
C PHE A 126 -14.33 6.98 10.11
N GLY A 127 -15.59 7.12 10.56
CA GLY A 127 -16.40 8.29 10.24
C GLY A 127 -17.16 8.12 8.94
N ASP A 128 -17.08 9.11 8.06
CA ASP A 128 -17.65 9.03 6.71
C ASP A 128 -16.57 8.68 5.68
N TRP A 129 -16.89 8.80 4.39
CA TRP A 129 -16.07 8.32 3.29
C TRP A 129 -14.70 9.00 3.10
N ARG A 130 -14.41 10.07 3.84
CA ARG A 130 -13.19 10.86 3.62
C ARG A 130 -12.04 10.21 4.35
N GLU A 131 -10.87 10.30 3.75
CA GLU A 131 -9.69 9.60 4.24
C GLU A 131 -9.09 10.30 5.45
N GLU A 132 -8.74 9.51 6.46
CA GLU A 132 -7.79 9.91 7.48
C GLU A 132 -6.37 9.90 6.93
N VAL A 133 -5.53 10.77 7.47
CA VAL A 133 -4.08 10.73 7.24
C VAL A 133 -3.37 10.47 8.56
N ILE A 134 -2.44 9.51 8.55
CA ILE A 134 -1.64 9.12 9.70
C ILE A 134 -0.19 9.51 9.48
N TRP A 135 0.38 10.22 10.44
CA TRP A 135 1.82 10.49 10.51
C TRP A 135 2.41 10.10 11.87
N PRO A 136 3.68 9.69 11.92
CA PRO A 136 4.42 9.60 13.17
C PRO A 136 4.65 10.99 13.75
N THR A 137 4.69 11.08 15.08
CA THR A 137 5.17 12.27 15.77
C THR A 137 6.64 12.52 15.43
N THR A 138 7.11 13.77 15.52
CA THR A 138 8.50 14.15 15.19
C THR A 138 9.56 13.28 15.88
N ASN A 139 9.25 12.77 17.07
CA ASN A 139 10.10 11.91 17.90
C ASN A 139 9.81 10.39 17.78
N ASN A 140 8.94 9.97 16.85
CA ASN A 140 8.52 8.58 16.63
C ASN A 140 7.94 7.85 17.86
N THR A 141 7.38 8.57 18.84
CA THR A 141 6.77 7.94 20.04
C THR A 141 5.29 7.63 19.89
N ALA A 142 4.61 8.22 18.91
CA ALA A 142 3.20 7.98 18.65
C ALA A 142 2.85 8.15 17.17
N LEU A 143 1.70 7.60 16.77
CA LEU A 143 1.04 7.93 15.52
C LEU A 143 -0.08 8.94 15.79
N ARG A 144 -0.16 10.00 14.99
CA ARG A 144 -1.28 10.95 15.00
C ARG A 144 -2.16 10.67 13.80
N VAL A 145 -3.45 10.47 14.06
CA VAL A 145 -4.49 10.27 13.05
C VAL A 145 -5.28 11.56 12.89
N TYR A 146 -5.34 12.08 11.68
CA TYR A 146 -6.06 13.29 11.34
C TYR A 146 -7.29 12.91 10.52
N SER A 147 -8.47 13.35 10.97
CA SER A 147 -9.72 13.26 10.23
C SER A 147 -10.22 14.67 9.91
N THR A 148 -10.99 14.80 8.83
CA THR A 148 -11.46 16.11 8.36
C THR A 148 -12.64 16.63 9.21
N PRO A 149 -12.60 17.88 9.70
CA PRO A 149 -13.73 18.50 10.38
C PRO A 149 -14.68 19.24 9.41
N ILE A 150 -14.35 19.29 8.12
CA ILE A 150 -15.13 20.02 7.11
C ILE A 150 -16.47 19.32 6.97
N LEU A 151 -17.59 20.04 6.91
CA LEU A 151 -18.89 19.39 6.71
C LEU A 151 -19.09 19.01 5.24
N THR A 152 -19.79 17.90 5.01
CA THR A 152 -20.21 17.47 3.67
C THR A 152 -21.67 17.04 3.68
N ASP A 153 -22.37 17.30 2.58
CA ASP A 153 -23.71 16.79 2.29
C ASP A 153 -23.68 15.48 1.50
N ARG A 154 -22.50 15.06 1.02
CA ARG A 154 -22.31 13.82 0.27
C ARG A 154 -22.29 12.60 1.18
N LYS A 155 -23.04 11.58 0.79
CA LYS A 155 -23.06 10.28 1.45
C LYS A 155 -22.51 9.23 0.50
N VAL A 156 -21.32 8.74 0.81
CA VAL A 156 -20.70 7.61 0.13
C VAL A 156 -20.50 6.53 1.20
N VAL A 157 -20.71 5.26 0.82
CA VAL A 157 -20.37 4.14 1.70
C VAL A 157 -18.86 4.22 2.00
N SER A 158 -18.44 3.79 3.19
CA SER A 158 -17.01 3.75 3.52
C SER A 158 -16.21 3.11 2.38
N LEU A 159 -15.14 3.77 1.95
CA LEU A 159 -14.28 3.34 0.86
C LEU A 159 -13.60 2.01 1.20
N MET A 160 -13.48 1.65 2.47
CA MET A 160 -13.00 0.31 2.87
C MET A 160 -13.95 -0.83 2.51
N HIS A 161 -15.19 -0.54 2.10
CA HIS A 161 -16.11 -1.50 1.49
C HIS A 161 -16.02 -1.54 -0.04
N ASP A 162 -15.25 -0.65 -0.68
CA ASP A 162 -14.89 -0.77 -2.08
C ASP A 162 -13.70 -1.74 -2.23
N PRO A 163 -13.81 -2.82 -3.01
CA PRO A 163 -12.78 -3.86 -3.07
C PRO A 163 -11.45 -3.35 -3.65
N GLN A 164 -11.49 -2.43 -4.62
CA GLN A 164 -10.29 -1.88 -5.24
C GLN A 164 -9.56 -0.94 -4.28
N TYR A 165 -10.29 -0.03 -3.64
CA TYR A 165 -9.75 0.86 -2.62
C TYR A 165 -9.18 0.06 -1.45
N ARG A 166 -9.92 -0.95 -0.95
CA ARG A 166 -9.49 -1.79 0.17
C ARG A 166 -8.23 -2.58 -0.12
N GLU A 167 -8.07 -3.06 -1.36
CA GLU A 167 -6.82 -3.67 -1.84
C GLU A 167 -5.71 -2.63 -1.93
N ALA A 168 -6.02 -1.42 -2.40
CA ALA A 168 -5.05 -0.34 -2.48
C ALA A 168 -4.47 0.07 -1.13
N ILE A 169 -5.29 0.11 -0.09
CA ILE A 169 -4.81 0.28 1.29
C ILE A 169 -3.87 -0.84 1.71
N ALA A 170 -4.13 -2.09 1.29
CA ALA A 170 -3.29 -3.23 1.63
C ALA A 170 -1.92 -3.18 0.95
N TRP A 171 -1.81 -2.63 -0.28
CA TRP A 171 -0.52 -2.48 -0.95
C TRP A 171 0.14 -1.12 -0.77
N GLN A 172 -0.50 -0.12 -0.14
CA GLN A 172 0.03 1.24 0.00
C GLN A 172 1.43 1.31 0.62
N ASN A 173 1.77 0.42 1.56
CA ASN A 173 3.10 0.35 2.17
C ASN A 173 4.18 -0.23 1.24
N THR A 174 3.76 -0.82 0.11
CA THR A 174 4.66 -1.46 -0.84
C THR A 174 5.36 -0.39 -1.64
N ALA A 175 6.67 -0.52 -1.76
CA ALA A 175 7.45 0.27 -2.69
C ALA A 175 7.36 1.79 -2.47
N TYR A 176 7.19 2.58 -3.53
CA TYR A 176 6.81 3.98 -3.43
C TYR A 176 5.30 4.05 -3.25
N ASN A 177 4.88 4.39 -2.03
CA ASN A 177 3.47 4.46 -1.66
C ASN A 177 2.70 5.27 -2.72
N GLN A 178 1.70 4.64 -3.34
CA GLN A 178 0.78 5.32 -4.26
C GLN A 178 -0.55 5.57 -3.53
N PRO A 179 -1.27 6.65 -3.87
CA PRO A 179 -2.60 6.90 -3.32
C PRO A 179 -3.58 5.78 -3.72
N PRO A 180 -4.56 5.46 -2.86
CA PRO A 180 -5.60 4.51 -3.19
C PRO A 180 -6.64 5.13 -4.14
N HIS A 181 -7.22 4.30 -5.00
CA HIS A 181 -8.29 4.72 -5.92
C HIS A 181 -9.50 3.79 -5.78
N PRO A 182 -10.71 4.34 -5.59
CA PRO A 182 -11.94 3.54 -5.62
C PRO A 182 -12.24 3.00 -7.01
N SER A 183 -13.03 1.93 -7.08
CA SER A 183 -13.48 1.34 -8.36
C SER A 183 -14.48 2.20 -9.16
N PHE A 184 -14.90 3.33 -8.59
CA PHE A 184 -15.86 4.25 -9.17
C PHE A 184 -15.40 5.70 -9.03
N ALA A 185 -15.85 6.58 -9.92
CA ALA A 185 -15.57 8.00 -9.81
C ALA A 185 -16.36 8.63 -8.64
N ILE A 186 -15.66 9.30 -7.72
CA ILE A 186 -16.29 10.13 -6.69
C ILE A 186 -16.63 11.48 -7.35
N GLN A 187 -17.90 11.67 -7.73
CA GLN A 187 -18.41 12.92 -8.31
C GLN A 187 -18.82 13.91 -7.24
#